data_AF-A0A2E8VHX0-F1
#
_entry.id   AF-A0A2E8VHX0-F1
#
_cell.length_a   1.000
_cell.length_b   1.000
_cell.length_c   1.000
_cell.angle_alpha   90.00
_cell.angle_beta   90.00
_cell.angle_gamma   90.00
#
_symmetry.space_group_name_H-M   'P 1'
#
loop_
_entity.id
_entity.type
_entity.pdbx_description
1 polymer ?
#
loop_
_entity_poly.entity_id
_entity_poly.type
_entity_poly.pdbx_seq_one_letter_code
_entity_poly.pdbx_strand_id
1 'polypeptide(L)'
;MMYQKYVSIILFLLFTESSIGQNTVCFTIEDNPDINSIAYSDFTKYVRVLDCFNIYAESSIPDAKVLHAASIAAELLDNNEDGEVDDPLLKHELNANGALIPIFAYDGSPAMDNFFDNYNGNGAAAVLWRNEIDPNNPGYWGADATVEEIVHVINVVGHTNIYPNAFSLQPNSSLLTEAMDMARGGQFIQHPGSYPEEAWYHYDDYTCDYECMAVEYLYWCIVTDMGILSDNQTCAGIANEWEPCTPELFEEIDTLMFSLVNNNIYLLPQLAPDGNYCPSNVQIENRESFPNTFQLFPAYPNPFNPETKIDYRIPKGTIFRIEIIDIQGKLVKTLIHDKISQGDGQVKWDGRETGGSMLPSGIYFYRLSSSDFIQTKKIVLLR
;
A
#
# COMPACT_ATOMS: atom_id res chain seq x y z
N MET A 1 -28.83 -56.36 -57.62
CA MET A 1 -28.22 -56.20 -56.26
C MET A 1 -26.83 -55.62 -56.42
N MET A 2 -26.70 -54.30 -56.28
CA MET A 2 -25.40 -53.61 -56.19
C MET A 2 -25.57 -52.59 -55.06
N TYR A 3 -24.92 -52.85 -53.93
CA TYR A 3 -25.02 -52.03 -52.72
C TYR A 3 -24.03 -50.86 -52.83
N GLN A 4 -24.58 -49.64 -52.81
CA GLN A 4 -23.86 -48.37 -52.73
C GLN A 4 -23.47 -48.16 -51.25
N LYS A 5 -22.17 -48.12 -50.94
CA LYS A 5 -21.67 -47.76 -49.60
C LYS A 5 -21.57 -46.24 -49.49
N TYR A 6 -22.38 -45.66 -48.61
CA TYR A 6 -22.26 -44.26 -48.18
C TYR A 6 -21.06 -44.11 -47.26
N VAL A 7 -20.12 -43.22 -47.61
CA VAL A 7 -19.04 -42.77 -46.74
C VAL A 7 -19.59 -41.59 -45.93
N SER A 8 -19.81 -41.78 -44.63
CA SER A 8 -20.09 -40.68 -43.71
C SER A 8 -18.78 -39.98 -43.37
N ILE A 9 -18.62 -38.74 -43.83
CA ILE A 9 -17.55 -37.84 -43.41
C ILE A 9 -17.99 -37.25 -42.07
N ILE A 10 -17.37 -37.70 -40.98
CA ILE A 10 -17.53 -37.12 -39.65
C ILE A 10 -16.65 -35.86 -39.61
N LEU A 11 -17.29 -34.70 -39.66
CA LEU A 11 -16.66 -33.41 -39.47
C LEU A 11 -16.37 -33.26 -37.96
N PHE A 12 -15.11 -33.45 -37.56
CA PHE A 12 -14.67 -33.10 -36.21
C PHE A 12 -14.63 -31.58 -36.10
N LEU A 13 -15.66 -30.99 -35.49
CA LEU A 13 -15.60 -29.65 -34.93
C LEU A 13 -14.60 -29.68 -33.77
N LEU A 14 -13.38 -29.22 -34.03
CA LEU A 14 -12.44 -28.85 -32.98
C LEU A 14 -13.01 -27.63 -32.28
N PHE A 15 -13.70 -27.85 -31.17
CA PHE A 15 -13.93 -26.80 -30.18
C PHE A 15 -12.57 -26.48 -29.57
N THR A 16 -11.99 -25.34 -29.96
CA THR A 16 -10.96 -24.69 -29.17
C THR A 16 -11.64 -24.22 -27.89
N GLU A 17 -11.49 -24.98 -26.81
CA GLU A 17 -11.69 -24.43 -25.47
C GLU A 17 -10.64 -23.33 -25.29
N SER A 18 -11.02 -22.10 -25.55
CA SER A 18 -10.33 -20.93 -25.02
C SER A 18 -10.55 -20.94 -23.52
N SER A 19 -9.65 -21.59 -22.79
CA SER A 19 -9.51 -21.37 -21.36
C SER A 19 -9.05 -19.92 -21.20
N ILE A 20 -9.99 -19.02 -20.90
CA ILE A 20 -9.66 -17.73 -20.31
C ILE A 20 -9.06 -18.10 -18.95
N GLY A 21 -7.73 -18.11 -18.86
CA GLY A 21 -7.06 -18.33 -17.59
C GLY A 21 -7.49 -17.22 -16.64
N GLN A 22 -8.13 -17.58 -15.54
CA GLN A 22 -8.36 -16.64 -14.45
C GLN A 22 -6.99 -16.19 -13.91
N ASN A 23 -6.82 -14.89 -13.65
CA ASN A 23 -5.59 -14.37 -13.06
C ASN A 23 -5.22 -15.17 -11.80
N THR A 24 -3.93 -15.46 -11.64
CA THR A 24 -3.40 -16.21 -10.51
C THR A 24 -2.99 -15.22 -9.43
N VAL A 25 -3.83 -15.07 -8.41
CA VAL A 25 -3.62 -14.14 -7.30
C VAL A 25 -3.52 -14.90 -5.99
N CYS A 26 -2.42 -14.73 -5.25
CA CYS A 26 -2.12 -15.44 -4.01
C CYS A 26 -2.45 -14.61 -2.75
N PHE A 27 -3.49 -13.79 -2.83
CA PHE A 27 -4.09 -13.12 -1.68
C PHE A 27 -5.39 -13.78 -1.25
N THR A 28 -5.77 -13.59 0.01
CA THR A 28 -7.07 -14.02 0.54
C THR A 28 -7.84 -12.79 0.99
N ILE A 29 -9.13 -12.74 0.69
CA ILE A 29 -10.03 -11.72 1.23
C ILE A 29 -10.38 -12.10 2.67
N GLU A 30 -10.10 -11.19 3.58
CA GLU A 30 -10.36 -11.30 5.01
C GLU A 30 -11.55 -10.43 5.42
N ASP A 31 -12.06 -10.65 6.63
CA ASP A 31 -13.03 -9.76 7.24
C ASP A 31 -12.39 -8.41 7.56
N ASN A 32 -13.16 -7.33 7.39
CA ASN A 32 -12.70 -5.97 7.71
C ASN A 32 -12.24 -5.83 9.18
N PRO A 33 -10.95 -5.55 9.45
CA PRO A 33 -10.43 -5.41 10.82
C PRO A 33 -10.94 -4.15 11.53
N ASP A 34 -11.39 -3.14 10.78
CA ASP A 34 -11.79 -1.82 11.26
C ASP A 34 -13.31 -1.61 11.27
N ILE A 35 -14.09 -2.70 11.25
CA ILE A 35 -15.57 -2.67 11.20
C ILE A 35 -16.24 -1.84 12.31
N ASN A 36 -15.54 -1.61 13.44
CA ASN A 36 -16.05 -0.81 14.55
C ASN A 36 -15.81 0.71 14.36
N SER A 37 -15.03 1.10 13.36
CA SER A 37 -14.85 2.50 12.98
C SER A 37 -15.97 2.92 12.04
N ILE A 38 -16.54 4.10 12.27
CA ILE A 38 -17.66 4.63 11.47
C ILE A 38 -17.25 4.76 10.00
N ALA A 39 -16.03 5.25 9.73
CA ALA A 39 -15.55 5.43 8.37
C ALA A 39 -15.49 4.11 7.59
N TYR A 40 -15.18 2.99 8.27
CA TYR A 40 -14.96 1.71 7.60
C TYR A 40 -16.14 0.74 7.73
N SER A 41 -17.24 1.12 8.40
CA SER A 41 -18.29 0.18 8.79
C SER A 41 -19.05 -0.43 7.61
N ASP A 42 -18.99 0.20 6.43
CA ASP A 42 -19.66 -0.30 5.21
C ASP A 42 -18.81 -1.28 4.40
N PHE A 43 -17.51 -1.39 4.69
CA PHE A 43 -16.64 -2.37 4.06
C PHE A 43 -16.72 -3.71 4.78
N THR A 44 -16.89 -4.79 4.04
CA THR A 44 -16.92 -6.15 4.60
C THR A 44 -15.74 -6.99 4.13
N LYS A 45 -15.02 -6.54 3.10
CA LYS A 45 -13.89 -7.25 2.50
C LYS A 45 -12.62 -6.45 2.72
N TYR A 46 -11.57 -7.15 3.08
CA TYR A 46 -10.26 -6.57 3.34
C TYR A 46 -9.15 -7.42 2.73
N VAL A 47 -8.13 -6.78 2.16
CA VAL A 47 -6.87 -7.43 1.77
C VAL A 47 -5.71 -6.58 2.25
N ARG A 48 -4.75 -7.21 2.94
CA ARG A 48 -3.46 -6.60 3.30
C ARG A 48 -2.40 -7.00 2.28
N VAL A 49 -1.98 -6.04 1.46
CA VAL A 49 -0.97 -6.25 0.41
C VAL A 49 0.41 -5.92 0.96
N LEU A 50 1.31 -6.91 0.91
CA LEU A 50 2.74 -6.83 1.27
C LEU A 50 3.05 -6.10 2.58
N ASP A 51 2.16 -6.25 3.56
CA ASP A 51 2.25 -5.62 4.89
C ASP A 51 2.38 -4.08 4.88
N CYS A 52 2.01 -3.39 3.80
CA CYS A 52 2.09 -1.93 3.70
C CYS A 52 0.88 -1.24 3.06
N PHE A 53 0.10 -1.93 2.22
CA PHE A 53 -1.03 -1.33 1.52
C PHE A 53 -2.35 -2.04 1.85
N ASN A 54 -3.43 -1.29 2.03
CA ASN A 54 -4.74 -1.83 2.42
C ASN A 54 -5.76 -1.70 1.29
N ILE A 55 -6.57 -2.74 1.08
CA ILE A 55 -7.75 -2.68 0.21
C ILE A 55 -8.98 -2.91 1.08
N TYR A 56 -9.92 -1.97 1.05
CA TYR A 56 -11.24 -2.13 1.68
C TYR A 56 -12.29 -2.14 0.59
N ALA A 57 -13.23 -3.09 0.63
CA ALA A 57 -14.28 -3.17 -0.38
C ALA A 57 -15.65 -3.48 0.22
N GLU A 58 -16.69 -2.89 -0.38
CA GLU A 58 -18.06 -3.22 -0.02
C GLU A 58 -18.37 -4.70 -0.31
N SER A 59 -19.33 -5.25 0.43
CA SER A 59 -19.82 -6.64 0.21
C SER A 59 -20.26 -6.91 -1.23
N SER A 60 -20.71 -5.86 -1.91
CA SER A 60 -21.29 -5.88 -3.24
C SER A 60 -20.24 -5.92 -4.37
N ILE A 61 -18.96 -5.69 -4.07
CA ILE A 61 -17.85 -5.77 -5.03
C ILE A 61 -17.50 -7.24 -5.28
N PRO A 62 -17.44 -7.74 -6.53
CA PRO A 62 -17.00 -9.11 -6.83
C PRO A 62 -15.59 -9.41 -6.32
N ASP A 63 -15.36 -10.61 -5.76
CA ASP A 63 -14.05 -11.02 -5.21
C ASP A 63 -12.92 -10.90 -6.23
N ALA A 64 -13.19 -11.24 -7.50
CA ALA A 64 -12.22 -11.13 -8.58
C ALA A 64 -11.72 -9.68 -8.77
N LYS A 65 -12.56 -8.67 -8.55
CA LYS A 65 -12.17 -7.25 -8.65
C LYS A 65 -11.34 -6.80 -7.45
N VAL A 66 -11.67 -7.30 -6.26
CA VAL A 66 -10.88 -7.04 -5.03
C VAL A 66 -9.49 -7.68 -5.14
N LEU A 67 -9.42 -8.94 -5.61
CA LEU A 67 -8.16 -9.65 -5.81
C LEU A 67 -7.33 -9.06 -6.96
N HIS A 68 -7.97 -8.57 -8.01
CA HIS A 68 -7.28 -7.80 -9.07
C HIS A 68 -6.61 -6.55 -8.51
N ALA A 69 -7.33 -5.71 -7.75
CA ALA A 69 -6.71 -4.56 -7.09
C ALA A 69 -5.54 -4.97 -6.18
N ALA A 70 -5.63 -6.15 -5.53
CA ALA A 70 -4.56 -6.67 -4.69
C ALA A 70 -3.32 -7.11 -5.48
N SER A 71 -3.48 -7.77 -6.62
CA SER A 71 -2.35 -8.14 -7.48
C SER A 71 -1.69 -6.92 -8.09
N ILE A 72 -2.48 -5.97 -8.63
CA ILE A 72 -1.95 -4.72 -9.18
C ILE A 72 -1.13 -3.94 -8.14
N ALA A 73 -1.65 -3.78 -6.91
CA ALA A 73 -0.87 -3.14 -5.84
C ALA A 73 0.42 -3.90 -5.51
N ALA A 74 0.40 -5.23 -5.56
CA ALA A 74 1.59 -6.02 -5.28
C ALA A 74 2.63 -5.92 -6.41
N GLU A 75 2.24 -6.05 -7.67
CA GLU A 75 3.11 -5.95 -8.84
C GLU A 75 3.73 -4.54 -9.00
N LEU A 76 3.03 -3.50 -8.56
CA LEU A 76 3.56 -2.12 -8.54
C LEU A 76 4.54 -1.86 -7.38
N LEU A 77 4.43 -2.61 -6.27
CA LEU A 77 5.29 -2.45 -5.09
C LEU A 77 6.49 -3.41 -5.11
N ASP A 78 6.30 -4.59 -5.66
CA ASP A 78 7.28 -5.67 -5.85
C ASP A 78 7.32 -5.98 -7.35
N ASN A 79 8.03 -5.14 -8.09
CA ASN A 79 8.07 -5.17 -9.54
C ASN A 79 8.90 -6.35 -10.08
N ASN A 80 9.68 -7.01 -9.22
CA ASN A 80 10.42 -8.22 -9.54
C ASN A 80 9.69 -9.52 -9.14
N GLU A 81 8.55 -9.39 -8.45
CA GLU A 81 7.68 -10.46 -7.95
C GLU A 81 8.38 -11.53 -7.08
N ASP A 82 9.34 -11.14 -6.24
CA ASP A 82 10.04 -12.06 -5.33
C ASP A 82 9.33 -12.26 -3.97
N GLY A 83 8.28 -11.48 -3.71
CA GLY A 83 7.48 -11.49 -2.49
C GLY A 83 7.77 -10.34 -1.53
N GLU A 84 8.71 -9.44 -1.86
CA GLU A 84 9.07 -8.29 -1.03
C GLU A 84 8.98 -6.98 -1.81
N VAL A 85 8.52 -5.91 -1.14
CA VAL A 85 8.48 -4.57 -1.74
C VAL A 85 9.90 -4.11 -2.09
N ASP A 86 10.10 -3.62 -3.32
CA ASP A 86 11.41 -3.24 -3.87
C ASP A 86 12.08 -2.10 -3.12
N ASP A 87 11.29 -1.10 -2.67
CA ASP A 87 11.76 0.01 -1.84
C ASP A 87 11.30 -0.16 -0.37
N PRO A 88 12.20 -0.56 0.55
CA PRO A 88 11.87 -0.67 1.98
C PRO A 88 11.46 0.64 2.65
N LEU A 89 11.93 1.81 2.15
CA LEU A 89 11.50 3.11 2.66
C LEU A 89 10.06 3.38 2.26
N LEU A 90 9.70 3.08 1.02
CA LEU A 90 8.32 3.16 0.53
C LEU A 90 7.40 2.22 1.32
N LYS A 91 7.80 0.95 1.53
CA LYS A 91 7.05 -0.01 2.37
C LYS A 91 6.79 0.56 3.77
N HIS A 92 7.79 1.18 4.39
CA HIS A 92 7.66 1.77 5.70
C HIS A 92 6.70 2.97 5.70
N GLU A 93 6.84 3.89 4.75
CA GLU A 93 6.03 5.11 4.65
C GLU A 93 4.56 4.79 4.40
N LEU A 94 4.27 3.89 3.45
CA LEU A 94 2.90 3.45 3.14
C LEU A 94 2.24 2.79 4.35
N ASN A 95 2.99 1.93 5.06
CA ASN A 95 2.49 1.31 6.28
C ASN A 95 2.23 2.33 7.40
N ALA A 96 3.15 3.28 7.60
CA ALA A 96 3.06 4.29 8.66
C ALA A 96 1.88 5.24 8.47
N ASN A 97 1.55 5.59 7.23
CA ASN A 97 0.43 6.46 6.89
C ASN A 97 -0.88 5.71 6.63
N GLY A 98 -0.86 4.38 6.71
CA GLY A 98 -2.03 3.55 6.49
C GLY A 98 -2.55 3.64 5.05
N ALA A 99 -1.65 3.64 4.07
CA ALA A 99 -1.98 3.67 2.65
C ALA A 99 -3.09 2.67 2.32
N LEU A 100 -4.13 3.14 1.64
CA LEU A 100 -5.30 2.35 1.35
C LEU A 100 -6.01 2.80 0.06
N ILE A 101 -6.64 1.84 -0.61
CA ILE A 101 -7.61 2.09 -1.67
C ILE A 101 -8.99 1.54 -1.24
N PRO A 102 -10.01 2.40 -1.09
CA PRO A 102 -11.38 1.94 -0.89
C PRO A 102 -12.04 1.66 -2.25
N ILE A 103 -12.76 0.53 -2.33
CA ILE A 103 -13.50 0.13 -3.53
C ILE A 103 -15.00 0.27 -3.25
N PHE A 104 -15.61 1.23 -3.95
CA PHE A 104 -17.02 1.57 -3.82
C PHE A 104 -17.87 1.00 -4.95
N ALA A 105 -19.16 0.83 -4.72
CA ALA A 105 -20.09 0.32 -5.70
C ALA A 105 -20.27 1.26 -6.90
N TYR A 106 -20.28 2.56 -6.64
CA TYR A 106 -20.42 3.66 -7.61
C TYR A 106 -20.12 5.01 -6.93
N ASP A 107 -19.92 6.06 -7.72
CA ASP A 107 -19.69 7.43 -7.25
C ASP A 107 -20.90 8.01 -6.48
N GLY A 108 -20.64 8.59 -5.30
CA GLY A 108 -21.68 9.08 -4.39
C GLY A 108 -22.54 7.96 -3.78
N SER A 109 -21.99 6.74 -3.64
CA SER A 109 -22.67 5.68 -2.90
C SER A 109 -22.74 6.01 -1.39
N PRO A 110 -23.74 5.49 -0.65
CA PRO A 110 -23.82 5.73 0.79
C PRO A 110 -22.56 5.33 1.58
N ALA A 111 -21.87 4.28 1.13
CA ALA A 111 -20.60 3.85 1.72
C ALA A 111 -19.47 4.87 1.47
N MET A 112 -19.44 5.45 0.26
CA MET A 112 -18.49 6.52 -0.09
C MET A 112 -18.73 7.78 0.72
N ASP A 113 -19.98 8.24 0.78
CA ASP A 113 -20.36 9.40 1.60
C ASP A 113 -19.99 9.17 3.08
N ASN A 114 -20.34 8.01 3.64
CA ASN A 114 -20.01 7.68 5.02
C ASN A 114 -18.49 7.58 5.27
N PHE A 115 -17.73 7.01 4.34
CA PHE A 115 -16.27 6.98 4.43
C PHE A 115 -15.71 8.39 4.47
N PHE A 116 -16.02 9.24 3.49
CA PHE A 116 -15.45 10.59 3.41
C PHE A 116 -15.94 11.53 4.52
N ASP A 117 -17.17 11.36 5.01
CA ASP A 117 -17.69 12.14 6.14
C ASP A 117 -16.98 11.83 7.47
N ASN A 118 -16.37 10.65 7.60
CA ASN A 118 -15.83 10.15 8.87
C ASN A 118 -14.33 9.79 8.84
N TYR A 119 -13.74 9.67 7.65
CA TYR A 119 -12.32 9.36 7.47
C TYR A 119 -11.48 10.60 7.78
N ASN A 120 -10.49 10.43 8.65
CA ASN A 120 -9.57 11.49 9.07
C ASN A 120 -8.10 11.05 8.94
N GLY A 121 -7.84 10.02 8.14
CA GLY A 121 -6.48 9.54 7.86
C GLY A 121 -5.86 10.23 6.64
N ASN A 122 -4.61 9.90 6.35
CA ASN A 122 -3.86 10.44 5.21
C ASN A 122 -3.56 9.36 4.14
N GLY A 123 -4.06 8.15 4.33
CA GLY A 123 -3.71 6.98 3.51
C GLY A 123 -4.60 6.77 2.28
N ALA A 124 -5.75 7.43 2.19
CA ALA A 124 -6.66 7.35 1.06
C ALA A 124 -6.47 8.58 0.16
N ALA A 125 -5.64 8.45 -0.87
CA ALA A 125 -5.40 9.52 -1.85
C ALA A 125 -6.21 9.37 -3.15
N ALA A 126 -6.78 8.19 -3.38
CA ALA A 126 -7.51 7.81 -4.58
C ALA A 126 -8.57 6.75 -4.20
N VAL A 127 -9.49 6.44 -5.11
CA VAL A 127 -10.58 5.47 -4.87
C VAL A 127 -10.88 4.69 -6.13
N LEU A 128 -11.44 3.49 -5.99
CA LEU A 128 -11.91 2.72 -7.14
C LEU A 128 -13.43 2.56 -7.11
N TRP A 129 -14.07 2.72 -8.27
CA TRP A 129 -15.46 2.31 -8.44
C TRP A 129 -15.55 0.93 -9.10
N ARG A 130 -16.59 0.16 -8.72
CA ARG A 130 -16.80 -1.20 -9.21
C ARG A 130 -16.70 -1.30 -10.73
N ASN A 131 -17.22 -0.34 -11.46
CA ASN A 131 -17.36 -0.44 -12.92
C ASN A 131 -16.07 -0.10 -13.68
N GLU A 132 -15.02 0.35 -12.99
CA GLU A 132 -13.74 0.74 -13.59
C GLU A 132 -12.63 -0.27 -13.31
N ILE A 133 -12.96 -1.39 -12.67
CA ILE A 133 -12.02 -2.47 -12.44
C ILE A 133 -12.28 -3.56 -13.48
N ASP A 134 -11.34 -3.84 -14.38
CA ASP A 134 -11.45 -4.95 -15.33
C ASP A 134 -10.29 -5.95 -15.18
N PRO A 135 -10.51 -7.05 -14.44
CA PRO A 135 -9.49 -8.08 -14.25
C PRO A 135 -9.00 -8.75 -15.54
N ASN A 136 -9.72 -8.61 -16.66
CA ASN A 136 -9.30 -9.23 -17.92
C ASN A 136 -8.37 -8.34 -18.75
N ASN A 137 -8.30 -7.04 -18.43
CA ASN A 137 -7.47 -6.07 -19.16
C ASN A 137 -6.71 -5.18 -18.15
N PRO A 138 -5.78 -5.75 -17.36
CA PRO A 138 -4.99 -5.01 -16.37
C PRO A 138 -4.39 -3.72 -16.92
N GLY A 139 -4.73 -2.58 -16.30
CA GLY A 139 -4.21 -1.26 -16.66
C GLY A 139 -4.64 -0.75 -18.04
N TYR A 140 -5.52 -1.44 -18.77
CA TYR A 140 -5.94 -0.99 -20.09
C TYR A 140 -6.77 0.29 -19.99
N TRP A 141 -6.29 1.35 -20.65
CA TRP A 141 -6.88 2.67 -20.58
C TRP A 141 -8.36 2.67 -20.98
N GLY A 142 -9.18 3.31 -20.15
CA GLY A 142 -10.63 3.40 -20.34
C GLY A 142 -11.42 2.11 -20.03
N ALA A 143 -10.75 1.02 -19.60
CA ALA A 143 -11.41 -0.20 -19.13
C ALA A 143 -11.05 -0.56 -17.68
N ASP A 144 -9.78 -0.40 -17.29
CA ASP A 144 -9.28 -0.73 -15.95
C ASP A 144 -8.49 0.44 -15.34
N ALA A 145 -9.13 1.21 -14.46
CA ALA A 145 -8.51 2.31 -13.71
C ALA A 145 -7.66 1.83 -12.53
N THR A 146 -7.57 0.51 -12.31
CA THR A 146 -6.89 -0.07 -11.13
C THR A 146 -5.42 0.33 -11.03
N VAL A 147 -4.69 0.39 -12.14
CA VAL A 147 -3.28 0.83 -12.14
C VAL A 147 -3.18 2.31 -11.78
N GLU A 148 -3.98 3.17 -12.40
CA GLU A 148 -4.02 4.61 -12.17
C GLU A 148 -4.23 4.96 -10.70
N GLU A 149 -5.34 4.50 -10.12
CA GLU A 149 -5.73 4.84 -8.76
C GLU A 149 -4.74 4.32 -7.72
N ILE A 150 -4.17 3.13 -7.95
CA ILE A 150 -3.18 2.55 -7.03
C ILE A 150 -1.83 3.29 -7.13
N VAL A 151 -1.39 3.64 -8.35
CA VAL A 151 -0.20 4.48 -8.56
C VAL A 151 -0.38 5.83 -7.85
N HIS A 152 -1.55 6.47 -7.98
CA HIS A 152 -1.87 7.70 -7.24
C HIS A 152 -1.69 7.55 -5.73
N VAL A 153 -2.22 6.48 -5.11
CA VAL A 153 -2.01 6.24 -3.68
C VAL A 153 -0.54 6.00 -3.35
N ILE A 154 0.17 5.16 -4.10
CA ILE A 154 1.58 4.86 -3.86
C ILE A 154 2.44 6.14 -3.96
N ASN A 155 2.19 6.99 -4.94
CA ASN A 155 2.94 8.23 -5.12
C ASN A 155 2.58 9.26 -4.04
N VAL A 156 1.30 9.56 -3.83
CA VAL A 156 0.86 10.63 -2.92
C VAL A 156 1.11 10.30 -1.46
N VAL A 157 0.93 9.04 -1.05
CA VAL A 157 1.14 8.62 0.35
C VAL A 157 2.59 8.18 0.61
N GLY A 158 3.31 7.79 -0.45
CA GLY A 158 4.68 7.28 -0.38
C GLY A 158 5.71 8.25 -0.97
N HIS A 159 5.92 8.18 -2.28
CA HIS A 159 7.04 8.86 -2.97
C HIS A 159 7.16 10.36 -2.70
N THR A 160 6.04 11.09 -2.62
CA THR A 160 6.02 12.53 -2.31
C THR A 160 6.61 12.83 -0.92
N ASN A 161 6.42 11.91 0.05
CA ASN A 161 6.89 12.06 1.42
C ASN A 161 8.36 11.64 1.58
N ILE A 162 8.78 10.54 0.96
CA ILE A 162 10.15 10.02 1.10
C ILE A 162 11.16 10.73 0.19
N TYR A 163 10.71 11.28 -0.95
CA TYR A 163 11.56 11.98 -1.93
C TYR A 163 10.98 13.36 -2.33
N PRO A 164 10.79 14.30 -1.39
CA PRO A 164 10.09 15.57 -1.66
C PRO A 164 10.82 16.47 -2.66
N ASN A 165 12.15 16.42 -2.73
CA ASN A 165 12.92 17.17 -3.74
C ASN A 165 12.61 16.69 -5.18
N ALA A 166 12.17 15.45 -5.34
CA ALA A 166 11.84 14.85 -6.63
C ALA A 166 10.35 14.97 -6.96
N PHE A 167 9.47 14.78 -5.98
CA PHE A 167 8.03 14.59 -6.23
C PHE A 167 7.09 15.51 -5.42
N SER A 168 7.55 16.48 -4.65
CA SER A 168 6.62 17.42 -3.99
C SER A 168 5.73 18.12 -5.02
N LEU A 169 4.45 18.29 -4.70
CA LEU A 169 3.41 18.69 -5.67
C LEU A 169 3.21 20.21 -5.77
N GLN A 170 3.79 20.98 -4.83
CA GLN A 170 3.64 22.43 -4.81
C GLN A 170 4.39 23.08 -5.99
N PRO A 171 3.93 24.22 -6.53
CA PRO A 171 4.62 24.89 -7.62
C PRO A 171 6.11 25.19 -7.31
N ASN A 172 7.00 24.80 -8.22
CA ASN A 172 8.47 24.95 -8.08
C ASN A 172 9.09 24.22 -6.87
N SER A 173 8.44 23.17 -6.37
CA SER A 173 8.92 22.47 -5.16
C SER A 173 9.79 21.25 -5.45
N SER A 174 9.75 20.75 -6.69
CA SER A 174 10.37 19.48 -7.04
C SER A 174 10.72 19.36 -8.53
N LEU A 175 11.55 18.36 -8.85
CA LEU A 175 11.86 17.98 -10.23
C LEU A 175 10.60 17.68 -11.06
N LEU A 176 9.62 17.01 -10.47
CA LEU A 176 8.32 16.73 -11.09
C LEU A 176 7.60 18.01 -11.53
N THR A 177 7.47 18.97 -10.61
CA THR A 177 6.72 20.22 -10.90
C THR A 177 7.44 21.13 -11.89
N GLU A 178 8.78 21.12 -11.87
CA GLU A 178 9.59 21.81 -12.88
C GLU A 178 9.40 21.18 -14.27
N ALA A 179 9.41 19.85 -14.35
CA ALA A 179 9.18 19.13 -15.61
C ALA A 179 7.75 19.34 -16.13
N MET A 180 6.74 19.27 -15.26
CA MET A 180 5.35 19.52 -15.63
C MET A 180 5.15 20.92 -16.22
N ASP A 181 5.76 21.95 -15.61
CA ASP A 181 5.67 23.32 -16.12
C ASP A 181 6.33 23.44 -17.51
N MET A 182 7.40 22.68 -17.78
CA MET A 182 7.98 22.60 -19.12
C MET A 182 7.05 21.87 -20.11
N ALA A 183 6.47 20.74 -19.70
CA ALA A 183 5.55 19.95 -20.53
C ALA A 183 4.30 20.70 -20.95
N ARG A 184 3.87 21.67 -20.14
CA ARG A 184 2.73 22.55 -20.43
C ARG A 184 3.12 23.82 -21.17
N GLY A 185 4.40 24.02 -21.51
CA GLY A 185 4.92 25.25 -22.12
C GLY A 185 4.94 26.48 -21.19
N GLY A 186 4.79 26.27 -19.88
CA GLY A 186 4.81 27.31 -18.85
C GLY A 186 4.15 26.87 -17.53
N GLN A 187 4.33 27.69 -16.48
CA GLN A 187 3.69 27.47 -15.19
C GLN A 187 2.25 27.99 -15.18
N PHE A 188 1.29 27.09 -15.05
CA PHE A 188 -0.14 27.40 -14.96
C PHE A 188 -0.72 26.88 -13.64
N ILE A 189 -0.96 27.79 -12.69
CA ILE A 189 -1.57 27.46 -11.39
C ILE A 189 -3.06 27.11 -11.53
N GLN A 190 -3.71 27.72 -12.52
CA GLN A 190 -5.09 27.44 -12.92
C GLN A 190 -5.07 27.02 -14.39
N HIS A 191 -6.08 26.28 -14.83
CA HIS A 191 -6.21 25.90 -16.23
C HIS A 191 -6.12 27.13 -17.16
N PRO A 192 -5.21 27.12 -18.15
CA PRO A 192 -5.21 28.15 -19.18
C PRO A 192 -6.42 27.97 -20.09
N GLY A 193 -6.83 29.02 -20.80
CA GLY A 193 -7.87 28.89 -21.84
C GLY A 193 -7.44 28.01 -23.02
N SER A 194 -6.13 27.87 -23.22
CA SER A 194 -5.47 26.94 -24.13
C SER A 194 -4.00 26.83 -23.73
N TYR A 195 -3.42 25.63 -23.81
CA TYR A 195 -1.98 25.46 -23.68
C TYR A 195 -1.23 25.97 -24.93
N PRO A 196 0.06 26.32 -24.81
CA PRO A 196 0.93 26.62 -25.95
C PRO A 196 1.02 25.46 -26.95
N GLU A 197 1.33 25.74 -28.21
CA GLU A 197 1.43 24.72 -29.28
C GLU A 197 2.62 23.77 -29.08
N GLU A 198 3.63 24.21 -28.34
CA GLU A 198 4.79 23.41 -27.96
C GLU A 198 4.58 22.52 -26.73
N ALA A 199 3.43 22.61 -26.06
CA ALA A 199 3.09 21.74 -24.94
C ALA A 199 2.80 20.31 -25.43
N TRP A 200 3.09 19.32 -24.60
CA TRP A 200 2.74 17.92 -24.84
C TRP A 200 1.86 17.32 -23.74
N TYR A 201 1.62 18.09 -22.67
CA TYR A 201 0.69 17.78 -21.60
C TYR A 201 -0.40 18.86 -21.52
N HIS A 202 -1.65 18.45 -21.69
CA HIS A 202 -2.80 19.30 -21.94
C HIS A 202 -4.00 18.93 -21.07
N TYR A 203 -3.77 18.60 -19.80
CA TYR A 203 -4.82 18.12 -18.90
C TYR A 203 -6.04 19.05 -18.86
N ASP A 204 -7.22 18.48 -19.06
CA ASP A 204 -8.45 19.22 -19.35
C ASP A 204 -9.58 19.02 -18.31
N ASP A 205 -9.32 18.31 -17.21
CA ASP A 205 -10.24 18.30 -16.06
C ASP A 205 -10.12 19.60 -15.26
N TYR A 206 -11.05 20.52 -15.53
CA TYR A 206 -11.13 21.83 -14.86
C TYR A 206 -11.43 21.78 -13.34
N THR A 207 -11.73 20.60 -12.78
CA THR A 207 -11.88 20.43 -11.32
C THR A 207 -10.55 20.19 -10.61
N CYS A 208 -9.52 19.82 -11.37
CA CYS A 208 -8.18 19.54 -10.90
C CYS A 208 -7.40 20.84 -10.65
N ASP A 209 -6.74 20.93 -9.49
CA ASP A 209 -5.81 22.02 -9.19
C ASP A 209 -4.38 21.67 -9.63
N TYR A 210 -3.41 22.54 -9.33
CA TYR A 210 -2.01 22.31 -9.72
C TYR A 210 -1.43 21.01 -9.14
N GLU A 211 -1.76 20.67 -7.90
CA GLU A 211 -1.23 19.48 -7.24
C GLU A 211 -1.82 18.21 -7.85
N CYS A 212 -3.13 18.24 -8.10
CA CYS A 212 -3.81 17.19 -8.85
C CYS A 212 -3.17 16.99 -10.24
N MET A 213 -2.96 18.07 -11.02
CA MET A 213 -2.31 17.97 -12.34
C MET A 213 -0.89 17.40 -12.26
N ALA A 214 -0.15 17.68 -11.18
CA ALA A 214 1.18 17.13 -10.97
C ALA A 214 1.16 15.62 -10.68
N VAL A 215 0.16 15.13 -9.94
CA VAL A 215 -0.04 13.69 -9.69
C VAL A 215 -0.41 12.97 -10.99
N GLU A 216 -1.33 13.54 -11.76
CA GLU A 216 -1.77 13.02 -13.05
C GLU A 216 -0.61 12.96 -14.04
N TYR A 217 0.17 14.03 -14.15
CA TYR A 217 1.37 14.07 -14.99
C TYR A 217 2.40 12.99 -14.60
N LEU A 218 2.62 12.76 -13.30
CA LEU A 218 3.49 11.68 -12.84
C LEU A 218 2.94 10.31 -13.24
N TYR A 219 1.64 10.08 -13.11
CA TYR A 219 0.97 8.85 -13.56
C TYR A 219 1.20 8.63 -15.06
N TRP A 220 0.85 9.62 -15.92
CA TRP A 220 1.03 9.55 -17.37
C TRP A 220 2.46 9.14 -17.74
N CYS A 221 3.45 9.76 -17.10
CA CYS A 221 4.86 9.44 -17.30
C CYS A 221 5.20 7.98 -16.94
N ILE A 222 4.75 7.50 -15.78
CA ILE A 222 5.04 6.14 -15.29
C ILE A 222 4.41 5.09 -16.21
N VAL A 223 3.12 5.22 -16.54
CA VAL A 223 2.42 4.21 -17.35
C VAL A 223 2.82 4.25 -18.83
N THR A 224 3.25 5.41 -19.33
CA THR A 224 3.89 5.51 -20.63
C THR A 224 5.20 4.73 -20.67
N ASP A 225 6.06 4.87 -19.66
CA ASP A 225 7.36 4.18 -19.57
C ASP A 225 7.18 2.64 -19.51
N MET A 226 6.14 2.18 -18.80
CA MET A 226 5.72 0.77 -18.79
C MET A 226 5.17 0.27 -20.14
N GLY A 227 4.88 1.17 -21.08
CA GLY A 227 4.29 0.84 -22.38
C GLY A 227 2.79 0.53 -22.34
N ILE A 228 2.10 0.82 -21.23
CA ILE A 228 0.65 0.55 -21.07
C ILE A 228 -0.19 1.30 -22.10
N LEU A 229 0.24 2.51 -22.45
CA LEU A 229 -0.47 3.40 -23.38
C LEU A 229 -0.09 3.17 -24.86
N SER A 230 0.87 2.26 -25.12
CA SER A 230 1.57 2.11 -26.39
C SER A 230 0.79 1.31 -27.45
N ASP A 231 -0.53 1.43 -27.48
CA ASP A 231 -1.37 0.90 -28.55
C ASP A 231 -2.05 2.03 -29.34
N ASN A 232 -2.35 1.77 -30.62
CA ASN A 232 -2.88 2.79 -31.53
C ASN A 232 -4.22 3.38 -31.07
N GLN A 233 -5.08 2.60 -30.42
CA GLN A 233 -6.39 3.08 -30.00
C GLN A 233 -6.24 3.99 -28.78
N THR A 234 -5.47 3.57 -27.77
CA THR A 234 -5.19 4.37 -26.58
C THR A 234 -4.45 5.65 -26.94
N CYS A 235 -3.32 5.56 -27.65
CA CYS A 235 -2.56 6.72 -28.12
C CYS A 235 -3.45 7.75 -28.84
N ALA A 236 -4.34 7.31 -29.74
CA ALA A 236 -5.23 8.22 -30.45
C ALA A 236 -6.34 8.79 -29.56
N GLY A 237 -6.78 8.05 -28.54
CA GLY A 237 -7.82 8.46 -27.60
C GLY A 237 -7.36 9.51 -26.59
N ILE A 238 -6.07 9.53 -26.26
CA ILE A 238 -5.48 10.44 -25.26
C ILE A 238 -4.71 11.61 -25.89
N ALA A 239 -4.55 11.65 -27.21
CA ALA A 239 -3.67 12.61 -27.90
C ALA A 239 -4.05 14.10 -27.70
N ASN A 240 -5.27 14.40 -27.24
CA ASN A 240 -5.68 15.75 -26.86
C ASN A 240 -5.11 16.19 -25.50
N GLU A 241 -4.69 15.26 -24.67
CA GLU A 241 -4.19 15.47 -23.30
C GLU A 241 -2.71 15.10 -23.15
N TRP A 242 -2.25 14.04 -23.81
CA TRP A 242 -0.90 13.49 -23.67
C TRP A 242 -0.34 13.02 -25.03
N GLU A 243 0.73 13.65 -25.48
CA GLU A 243 1.35 13.32 -26.77
C GLU A 243 2.36 12.16 -26.74
N PRO A 244 3.26 12.02 -25.75
CA PRO A 244 4.28 10.97 -25.79
C PRO A 244 3.73 9.64 -25.26
N CYS A 245 2.80 9.02 -26.00
CA CYS A 245 2.08 7.83 -25.54
C CYS A 245 2.88 6.51 -25.57
N THR A 246 4.09 6.48 -26.14
CA THR A 246 4.97 5.29 -26.15
C THR A 246 6.27 5.57 -25.40
N PRO A 247 6.96 4.53 -24.88
CA PRO A 247 8.25 4.71 -24.23
C PRO A 247 9.28 5.47 -25.09
N GLU A 248 9.31 5.21 -26.40
CA GLU A 248 10.24 5.89 -27.32
C GLU A 248 9.90 7.37 -27.48
N LEU A 249 8.62 7.72 -27.60
CA LEU A 249 8.21 9.13 -27.67
C LEU A 249 8.47 9.85 -26.35
N PHE A 250 8.30 9.17 -25.22
CA PHE A 250 8.57 9.70 -23.90
C PHE A 250 10.05 10.01 -23.67
N GLU A 251 10.94 9.08 -24.05
CA GLU A 251 12.39 9.30 -24.03
C GLU A 251 12.80 10.49 -24.91
N GLU A 252 12.15 10.66 -26.08
CA GLU A 252 12.47 11.73 -27.03
C GLU A 252 11.95 13.11 -26.58
N ILE A 253 10.71 13.18 -26.10
CA ILE A 253 9.98 14.44 -25.86
C ILE A 253 10.20 14.93 -24.43
N ASP A 254 9.95 14.07 -23.43
CA ASP A 254 9.98 14.45 -22.02
C ASP A 254 11.21 13.90 -21.31
N THR A 255 12.38 14.33 -21.78
CA THR A 255 13.67 13.86 -21.27
C THR A 255 13.87 14.08 -19.75
N LEU A 256 13.19 15.07 -19.17
CA LEU A 256 13.25 15.36 -17.74
C LEU A 256 12.51 14.29 -16.94
N MET A 257 11.25 14.01 -17.30
CA MET A 257 10.50 12.95 -16.65
C MET A 257 11.01 11.56 -16.98
N PHE A 258 11.47 11.30 -18.21
CA PHE A 258 12.11 10.04 -18.55
C PHE A 258 13.30 9.75 -17.63
N SER A 259 14.16 10.76 -17.41
CA SER A 259 15.30 10.66 -16.49
C SER A 259 14.88 10.49 -15.02
N LEU A 260 13.73 11.07 -14.64
CA LEU A 260 13.20 11.00 -13.27
C LEU A 260 12.57 9.64 -12.98
N VAL A 261 11.74 9.14 -13.90
CA VAL A 261 11.04 7.84 -13.81
C VAL A 261 12.04 6.68 -13.80
N ASN A 262 13.04 6.71 -14.68
CA ASN A 262 14.07 5.66 -14.79
C ASN A 262 15.21 5.79 -13.76
N ASN A 263 15.06 6.64 -12.73
CA ASN A 263 16.10 6.84 -11.74
C ASN A 263 16.05 5.76 -10.65
N ASN A 264 17.08 4.92 -10.60
CA ASN A 264 17.24 3.83 -9.63
C ASN A 264 17.29 4.26 -8.15
N ILE A 265 17.32 5.57 -7.84
CA ILE A 265 17.16 6.06 -6.46
C ILE A 265 15.70 5.99 -6.01
N TYR A 266 14.76 6.26 -6.91
CA TYR A 266 13.35 6.42 -6.55
C TYR A 266 12.54 5.13 -6.67
N LEU A 267 13.06 4.14 -7.40
CA LEU A 267 12.48 2.80 -7.51
C LEU A 267 10.99 2.84 -7.87
N LEU A 268 10.62 3.76 -8.77
CA LEU A 268 9.29 3.77 -9.37
C LEU A 268 9.07 2.46 -10.15
N PRO A 269 7.84 1.93 -10.20
CA PRO A 269 7.57 0.68 -10.91
C PRO A 269 7.90 0.84 -12.40
N GLN A 270 8.49 -0.20 -13.00
CA GLN A 270 9.00 -0.17 -14.38
C GLN A 270 8.31 -1.20 -15.29
N LEU A 271 7.73 -2.26 -14.71
CA LEU A 271 6.97 -3.28 -15.43
C LEU A 271 5.48 -3.04 -15.30
N ALA A 272 4.77 -3.12 -16.43
CA ALA A 272 3.31 -3.10 -16.47
C ALA A 272 2.73 -4.32 -15.74
N PRO A 273 1.78 -4.13 -14.81
CA PRO A 273 1.09 -5.24 -14.17
C PRO A 273 0.30 -6.08 -15.17
N ASP A 274 0.32 -7.40 -15.02
CA ASP A 274 -0.48 -8.36 -15.78
C ASP A 274 -1.63 -8.98 -14.94
N GLY A 275 -1.75 -8.55 -13.69
CA GLY A 275 -2.79 -8.95 -12.76
C GLY A 275 -2.54 -10.31 -12.11
N ASN A 276 -1.40 -10.97 -12.36
CA ASN A 276 -0.98 -12.19 -11.69
C ASN A 276 0.07 -11.87 -10.63
N TYR A 277 -0.17 -12.29 -9.39
CA TYR A 277 0.81 -12.14 -8.32
C TYR A 277 0.79 -13.34 -7.39
N CYS A 278 1.79 -14.20 -7.55
CA CYS A 278 1.97 -15.45 -6.79
C CYS A 278 3.47 -15.79 -6.65
N PRO A 279 4.25 -15.02 -5.87
CA PRO A 279 5.68 -15.23 -5.73
C PRO A 279 5.98 -16.64 -5.21
N SER A 280 6.91 -17.33 -5.89
CA SER A 280 7.29 -18.73 -5.59
C SER A 280 7.99 -18.91 -4.24
N ASN A 281 8.33 -17.81 -3.56
CA ASN A 281 9.02 -17.80 -2.28
C ASN A 281 8.09 -17.88 -1.06
N VAL A 282 6.78 -18.09 -1.26
CA VAL A 282 5.90 -18.56 -0.17
C VAL A 282 6.17 -20.05 0.09
N GLN A 283 7.40 -20.37 0.52
CA GLN A 283 7.62 -21.53 1.35
C GLN A 283 6.69 -21.38 2.55
N ILE A 284 5.85 -22.39 2.75
CA ILE A 284 4.91 -22.52 3.85
C ILE A 284 5.70 -22.61 5.16
N GLU A 285 6.22 -21.48 5.65
CA GLU A 285 6.32 -21.28 7.08
C GLU A 285 4.96 -20.76 7.52
N ASN A 286 4.27 -21.53 8.35
CA ASN A 286 3.05 -21.10 9.01
C ASN A 286 3.24 -19.64 9.46
N ARG A 287 2.53 -18.69 8.82
CA ARG A 287 2.47 -17.29 9.28
C ARG A 287 1.83 -17.31 10.65
N GLU A 288 2.62 -17.49 11.70
CA GLU A 288 2.27 -16.94 12.99
C GLU A 288 2.28 -15.43 12.79
N SER A 289 1.10 -14.80 12.87
CA SER A 289 0.96 -13.37 12.72
C SER A 289 1.81 -12.68 13.78
N PHE A 290 2.91 -12.07 13.34
CA PHE A 290 3.73 -11.29 14.24
C PHE A 290 3.06 -9.92 14.42
N PRO A 291 3.07 -9.39 15.64
CA PRO A 291 2.48 -8.10 15.91
C PRO A 291 3.31 -6.96 15.29
N ASN A 292 2.68 -6.08 14.51
CA ASN A 292 3.32 -4.90 13.92
C ASN A 292 3.38 -3.67 14.85
N THR A 293 2.94 -3.80 16.11
CA THR A 293 2.87 -2.69 17.07
C THR A 293 3.65 -2.98 18.35
N PHE A 294 4.16 -1.93 19.00
CA PHE A 294 4.65 -2.02 20.36
C PHE A 294 3.49 -1.97 21.35
N GLN A 295 3.40 -2.96 22.24
CA GLN A 295 2.41 -2.94 23.31
C GLN A 295 2.97 -3.58 24.58
N LEU A 296 3.02 -2.80 25.66
CA LEU A 296 3.29 -3.29 27.01
C LEU A 296 1.96 -3.47 27.73
N PHE A 297 1.66 -4.67 28.23
CA PHE A 297 0.36 -4.96 28.87
C PHE A 297 0.37 -4.69 30.38
N PRO A 298 -0.80 -4.50 31.02
CA PRO A 298 -0.92 -4.49 32.47
C PRO A 298 -0.34 -5.76 33.10
N ALA A 299 0.47 -5.61 34.15
CA ALA A 299 1.00 -6.75 34.88
C ALA A 299 -0.13 -7.51 35.59
N TYR A 300 -0.07 -8.84 35.60
CA TYR A 300 -1.05 -9.68 36.31
C TYR A 300 -0.37 -10.81 37.12
N PRO A 301 -0.73 -10.99 38.40
CA PRO A 301 -1.64 -10.14 39.19
C PRO A 301 -1.05 -8.73 39.44
N ASN A 302 -1.88 -7.71 39.69
CA ASN A 302 -1.45 -6.38 40.15
C ASN A 302 -2.59 -5.74 40.97
N PRO A 303 -2.43 -5.51 42.29
CA PRO A 303 -1.22 -5.71 43.08
C PRO A 303 -0.78 -7.18 43.17
N PHE A 304 0.52 -7.44 43.37
CA PHE A 304 1.09 -8.80 43.34
C PHE A 304 1.85 -9.18 44.61
N ASN A 305 1.88 -10.49 44.90
CA ASN A 305 2.68 -11.10 45.97
C ASN A 305 2.95 -12.60 45.67
N PRO A 306 4.21 -13.09 45.61
CA PRO A 306 5.45 -12.35 45.44
C PRO A 306 5.83 -12.15 43.96
N GLU A 307 5.09 -12.75 43.02
CA GLU A 307 5.41 -12.74 41.59
C GLU A 307 4.26 -12.16 40.76
N THR A 308 4.63 -11.44 39.70
CA THR A 308 3.73 -10.99 38.62
C THR A 308 4.29 -11.36 37.26
N LYS A 309 3.41 -11.43 36.27
CA LYS A 309 3.76 -11.52 34.86
C LYS A 309 3.50 -10.19 34.17
N ILE A 310 4.34 -9.85 33.20
CA ILE A 310 4.22 -8.69 32.33
C ILE A 310 4.25 -9.23 30.91
N ASP A 311 3.11 -9.18 30.24
CA ASP A 311 3.02 -9.49 28.83
C ASP A 311 3.46 -8.27 28.01
N TYR A 312 4.09 -8.54 26.88
CA TYR A 312 4.54 -7.54 25.94
C TYR A 312 4.45 -8.05 24.52
N ARG A 313 4.42 -7.11 23.59
CA ARG A 313 4.26 -7.33 22.16
C ARG A 313 5.18 -6.35 21.45
N ILE A 314 6.09 -6.87 20.64
CA ILE A 314 7.16 -6.09 20.01
C ILE A 314 7.26 -6.48 18.54
N PRO A 315 7.34 -5.52 17.60
CA PRO A 315 7.60 -5.81 16.19
C PRO A 315 8.85 -6.67 16.04
N LYS A 316 8.78 -7.77 15.27
CA LYS A 316 9.89 -8.73 15.10
C LYS A 316 11.14 -8.04 14.59
N GLY A 317 12.32 -8.47 15.04
CA GLY A 317 13.59 -7.87 14.63
C GLY A 317 13.98 -6.60 15.39
N THR A 318 13.13 -6.11 16.30
CA THR A 318 13.42 -4.92 17.10
C THR A 318 14.29 -5.27 18.31
N ILE A 319 15.31 -4.46 18.58
CA ILE A 319 16.06 -4.48 19.83
C ILE A 319 15.28 -3.71 20.90
N PHE A 320 14.95 -4.37 22.01
CA PHE A 320 14.21 -3.76 23.10
C PHE A 320 14.74 -4.17 24.47
N ARG A 321 14.38 -3.37 25.48
CA ARG A 321 14.62 -3.66 26.91
C ARG A 321 13.37 -3.44 27.74
N ILE A 322 13.22 -4.23 28.80
CA ILE A 322 12.19 -4.07 29.82
C ILE A 322 12.85 -3.92 31.18
N GLU A 323 12.51 -2.85 31.90
CA GLU A 323 13.15 -2.45 33.14
C GLU A 323 12.12 -2.11 34.22
N ILE A 324 12.47 -2.39 35.48
CA ILE A 324 11.76 -1.94 36.68
C ILE A 324 12.48 -0.71 37.22
N ILE A 325 11.71 0.33 37.55
CA ILE A 325 12.18 1.56 38.17
C ILE A 325 11.34 1.90 39.41
N ASP A 326 11.94 2.61 40.36
CA ASP A 326 11.23 3.14 41.54
C ASP A 326 10.47 4.44 41.23
N ILE A 327 9.79 5.00 42.24
CA ILE A 327 9.02 6.24 42.11
C ILE A 327 9.90 7.48 41.87
N GLN A 328 11.20 7.40 42.15
CA GLN A 328 12.18 8.43 41.80
C GLN A 328 12.75 8.24 40.38
N GLY A 329 12.30 7.20 39.65
CA GLY A 329 12.76 6.88 38.30
C GLY A 329 14.12 6.16 38.27
N LYS A 330 14.66 5.75 39.43
CA LYS A 330 15.91 5.01 39.51
C LYS A 330 15.69 3.57 39.04
N LEU A 331 16.64 3.07 38.24
CA LEU A 331 16.66 1.67 37.81
C LEU A 331 16.81 0.74 39.02
N VAL A 332 15.88 -0.21 39.12
CA VAL A 332 15.81 -1.23 40.18
C VAL A 332 16.25 -2.59 39.66
N LYS A 333 15.77 -2.99 38.47
CA LYS A 333 16.08 -4.27 37.84
C LYS A 333 15.83 -4.24 36.35
N THR A 334 16.75 -4.74 35.54
CA THR A 334 16.49 -5.02 34.12
C THR A 334 15.93 -6.44 34.00
N LEU A 335 14.74 -6.57 33.40
CA LEU A 335 14.07 -7.86 33.19
C LEU A 335 14.42 -8.47 31.83
N ILE A 336 14.56 -7.62 30.81
CA ILE A 336 15.05 -7.97 29.47
C ILE A 336 16.06 -6.92 29.05
N HIS A 337 17.23 -7.36 28.58
CA HIS A 337 18.31 -6.50 28.13
C HIS A 337 18.59 -6.78 26.65
N ASP A 338 18.37 -5.76 25.81
CA ASP A 338 18.73 -5.67 24.40
C ASP A 338 18.52 -6.95 23.60
N LYS A 339 17.30 -7.50 23.70
CA LYS A 339 16.88 -8.72 23.02
C LYS A 339 16.27 -8.37 21.67
N ILE A 340 16.63 -9.11 20.62
CA ILE A 340 15.90 -9.08 19.35
C ILE A 340 14.57 -9.79 19.54
N SER A 341 13.46 -9.08 19.29
CA SER A 341 12.10 -9.61 19.44
C SER A 341 11.75 -10.68 18.39
N GLN A 342 10.89 -11.59 18.80
CA GLN A 342 10.22 -12.58 17.94
C GLN A 342 8.70 -12.38 17.97
N GLY A 343 8.21 -11.17 18.27
CA GLY A 343 6.78 -10.90 18.49
C GLY A 343 6.38 -10.81 19.96
N ASP A 344 5.28 -11.47 20.31
CA ASP A 344 4.72 -11.51 21.66
C ASP A 344 5.63 -12.23 22.65
N GLY A 345 5.58 -11.82 23.92
CA GLY A 345 6.33 -12.47 24.99
C GLY A 345 5.84 -12.10 26.38
N GLN A 346 6.40 -12.80 27.36
CA GLN A 346 6.07 -12.63 28.76
C GLN A 346 7.35 -12.59 29.58
N VAL A 347 7.43 -11.66 30.53
CA VAL A 347 8.50 -11.63 31.52
C VAL A 347 7.93 -11.61 32.93
N LYS A 348 8.64 -12.24 33.86
CA LYS A 348 8.25 -12.34 35.27
C LYS A 348 9.05 -11.39 36.12
N TRP A 349 8.42 -10.86 37.15
CA TRP A 349 9.11 -10.13 38.20
C TRP A 349 8.64 -10.58 39.59
N ASP A 350 9.61 -10.79 40.48
CA ASP A 350 9.48 -11.43 41.79
C ASP A 350 9.60 -10.42 42.96
N GLY A 351 9.53 -9.12 42.65
CA GLY A 351 9.68 -8.05 43.64
C GLY A 351 11.08 -7.95 44.24
N ARG A 352 12.11 -8.39 43.50
CA ARG A 352 13.52 -8.24 43.88
C ARG A 352 14.25 -7.26 42.98
N GLU A 353 15.29 -6.61 43.50
CA GLU A 353 16.24 -5.82 42.71
C GLU A 353 17.31 -6.71 42.04
N THR A 354 18.18 -6.12 41.21
CA THR A 354 19.29 -6.84 40.52
C THR A 354 20.17 -7.65 41.47
N GLY A 355 20.39 -7.19 42.71
CA GLY A 355 21.18 -7.88 43.72
C GLY A 355 20.47 -9.04 44.44
N GLY A 356 19.21 -9.34 44.09
CA GLY A 356 18.42 -10.41 44.72
C GLY A 356 17.80 -10.02 46.07
N SER A 357 18.08 -8.83 46.59
CA SER A 357 17.40 -8.31 47.78
C SER A 357 15.92 -8.10 47.53
N MET A 358 15.13 -8.29 48.58
CA MET A 358 13.69 -8.07 48.53
C MET A 358 13.38 -6.57 48.59
N LEU A 359 12.47 -6.11 47.74
CA LEU A 359 11.99 -4.74 47.75
C LEU A 359 10.82 -4.57 48.72
N PRO A 360 10.67 -3.38 49.35
CA PRO A 360 9.54 -3.09 50.21
C PRO A 360 8.24 -3.02 49.42
N SER A 361 7.11 -3.30 50.09
CA SER A 361 5.77 -3.05 49.57
C SER A 361 5.64 -1.60 49.11
N GLY A 362 5.08 -1.37 47.93
CA GLY A 362 5.06 -0.03 47.34
C GLY A 362 4.73 0.00 45.85
N ILE A 363 4.75 1.21 45.30
CA ILE A 363 4.52 1.48 43.88
C ILE A 363 5.87 1.47 43.16
N TYR A 364 5.92 0.72 42.07
CA TYR A 364 7.02 0.69 41.12
C TYR A 364 6.47 0.92 39.72
N PHE A 365 7.38 1.08 38.76
CA PHE A 365 7.01 1.15 37.34
C PHE A 365 7.84 0.17 36.54
N TYR A 366 7.25 -0.35 35.48
CA TYR A 366 7.95 -1.12 34.48
C TYR A 366 7.88 -0.41 33.15
N ARG A 367 9.01 -0.38 32.45
CA ARG A 367 9.22 0.41 31.24
C ARG A 367 9.74 -0.48 30.13
N LEU A 368 9.08 -0.40 28.98
CA LEU A 368 9.54 -0.91 27.70
C LEU A 368 10.21 0.23 26.94
N SER A 369 11.39 -0.02 26.37
CA SER A 369 12.06 0.94 25.47
C SER A 369 12.79 0.27 24.31
N SER A 370 12.78 0.93 23.15
CA SER A 370 13.58 0.66 21.95
C SER A 370 14.26 1.96 21.47
N SER A 371 14.78 2.01 20.23
CA SER A 371 15.40 3.21 19.63
C SER A 371 14.48 4.43 19.71
N ASP A 372 13.22 4.26 19.28
CA ASP A 372 12.29 5.38 19.05
C ASP A 372 10.97 5.23 19.84
N PHE A 373 10.87 4.24 20.72
CA PHE A 373 9.66 3.96 21.51
C PHE A 373 9.95 3.83 23.00
N ILE A 374 9.09 4.43 23.83
CA ILE A 374 9.08 4.26 25.29
C ILE A 374 7.64 4.14 25.80
N GLN A 375 7.35 3.09 26.55
CA GLN A 375 6.08 2.94 27.27
C GLN A 375 6.32 2.51 28.72
N THR A 376 5.66 3.19 29.66
CA THR A 376 5.80 2.93 31.10
C THR A 376 4.44 2.63 31.72
N LYS A 377 4.37 1.62 32.61
CA LYS A 377 3.17 1.27 33.36
C LYS A 377 3.47 1.09 34.86
N LYS A 378 2.45 1.30 35.67
CA LYS A 378 2.52 1.22 37.14
C LYS A 378 2.28 -0.21 37.62
N ILE A 379 3.02 -0.65 38.62
CA ILE A 379 2.82 -1.93 39.32
C ILE A 379 2.92 -1.77 40.84
N VAL A 380 2.12 -2.52 41.59
CA VAL A 380 2.04 -2.44 43.05
C VAL A 380 2.48 -3.76 43.66
N LEU A 381 3.59 -3.73 44.41
CA LEU A 381 4.09 -4.88 45.17
C LEU A 381 3.43 -4.88 46.56
N LEU A 382 2.80 -5.99 46.92
CA LEU A 382 2.32 -6.27 48.26
C LEU A 382 3.15 -7.39 48.89
N ARG A 383 3.57 -7.20 50.12
CA ARG A 383 4.16 -8.23 50.97
C ARG A 383 3.69 -8.08 52.39
#